data_AF-A0A968SZW9-F1
#
_entry.id   AF-A0A968SZW9-F1
#
_cell.length_a   1.000
_cell.length_b   1.000
_cell.length_c   1.000
_cell.angle_alpha   90.00
_cell.angle_beta   90.00
_cell.angle_gamma   90.00
#
_symmetry.space_group_name_H-M   'P 1'
#
loop_
_entity.id
_entity.type
_entity.pdbx_description
1 polymer ?
#
loop_
_entity_poly.entity_id
_entity_poly.type
_entity_poly.pdbx_seq_one_letter_code
_entity_poly.pdbx_strand_id
1 'polypeptide(L)'
;MLIRFVMNNFLSFNEEKEFNMLAGPFKTHKHHIYSAGKVDVLKAAAIYGANGAGKSNLINGIKYLKNIVDEGAIYESVNDYKFKLNRKI
;
A
#
# COMPACT_ATOMS: atom_id res chain seq x y z
N MET A 1 5.89 3.09 11.39
CA MET A 1 5.60 1.72 10.89
C MET A 1 4.36 1.81 10.03
N LEU A 2 4.40 1.29 8.80
CA LEU A 2 3.22 1.26 7.93
C LEU A 2 2.40 0.01 8.26
N ILE A 3 1.20 0.18 8.82
CA ILE A 3 0.32 -0.94 9.21
C ILE A 3 -0.68 -1.25 8.10
N ARG A 4 -1.31 -0.20 7.56
CA ARG A 4 -2.35 -0.31 6.55
C ARG A 4 -2.20 0.82 5.55
N PHE A 5 -2.34 0.50 4.28
CA PHE A 5 -2.33 1.46 3.17
C PHE A 5 -3.46 1.11 2.22
N VAL A 6 -4.25 2.12 1.85
CA VAL A 6 -5.37 1.98 0.93
C VAL A 6 -5.20 3.01 -0.18
N MET A 7 -5.38 2.58 -1.43
CA MET A 7 -5.36 3.46 -2.60
C MET A 7 -6.50 3.08 -3.54
N ASN A 8 -7.05 4.09 -4.20
CA ASN A 8 -8.11 3.96 -5.19
C ASN A 8 -7.82 4.92 -6.34
N ASN A 9 -8.11 4.53 -7.58
CA ASN A 9 -7.84 5.33 -8.78
C ASN A 9 -6.40 5.89 -8.81
N PHE A 10 -5.40 5.02 -8.65
CA PHE A 10 -3.99 5.39 -8.54
C PHE A 10 -3.11 4.56 -9.48
N LEU A 11 -2.40 5.20 -10.42
CA LEU A 11 -1.48 4.61 -11.39
C LEU A 11 -2.07 3.41 -12.17
N SER A 12 -1.75 2.18 -11.77
CA SER A 12 -2.29 0.95 -12.39
C SER A 12 -3.45 0.32 -11.61
N PHE A 13 -3.93 0.97 -10.55
CA PHE A 13 -5.03 0.52 -9.70
C PHE A 13 -6.26 1.37 -9.99
N ASN A 14 -7.21 0.79 -10.73
CA ASN A 14 -8.49 1.46 -11.01
C ASN A 14 -9.39 1.47 -9.78
N GLU A 15 -9.56 0.28 -9.19
CA GLU A 15 -10.36 0.06 -7.99
C GLU A 15 -9.51 0.15 -6.73
N GLU A 16 -10.20 0.26 -5.59
CA GLU A 16 -9.58 0.21 -4.27
C GLU A 16 -8.74 -1.06 -4.09
N LYS A 17 -7.52 -0.87 -3.57
CA LYS A 17 -6.64 -1.94 -3.11
C LYS A 17 -6.07 -1.59 -1.76
N GLU A 18 -5.92 -2.62 -0.94
CA GLU A 18 -5.45 -2.54 0.43
C GLU A 18 -4.17 -3.37 0.62
N PHE A 19 -3.17 -2.76 1.24
CA PHE A 19 -2.06 -3.45 1.88
C PHE A 19 -2.27 -3.40 3.39
N ASN A 20 -2.19 -4.55 4.07
CA ASN A 20 -2.53 -4.68 5.49
C ASN A 20 -1.55 -5.62 6.20
N MET A 21 -1.00 -5.16 7.33
CA MET A 21 -0.07 -5.88 8.19
C MET A 21 -0.67 -6.23 9.56
N LEU A 22 -1.98 -6.05 9.78
CA LEU A 22 -2.65 -6.56 10.98
C LEU A 22 -2.51 -8.09 11.04
N ALA A 23 -2.18 -8.61 12.22
CA ALA A 23 -2.08 -10.04 12.41
C ALA A 23 -3.47 -10.68 12.31
N GLY A 24 -3.60 -11.70 11.46
CA GLY A 24 -4.79 -12.53 11.42
C GLY A 24 -4.82 -13.59 12.53
N PRO A 25 -5.91 -14.37 12.65
CA PRO A 25 -6.08 -15.39 13.70
C PRO A 25 -5.23 -16.66 13.48
N PHE A 26 -4.11 -16.54 12.78
CA PHE A 26 -3.28 -17.66 12.38
C PHE A 26 -2.46 -18.20 13.57
N LYS A 27 -2.42 -19.53 13.72
CA LYS A 27 -1.69 -20.20 14.80
C LYS A 27 -0.23 -20.50 14.45
N THR A 28 0.13 -20.40 13.17
CA THR A 28 1.48 -20.65 12.64
C THR A 28 2.34 -19.39 12.68
N HIS A 29 3.67 -19.56 12.69
CA HIS A 29 4.65 -18.47 12.66
C HIS A 29 4.43 -17.37 13.71
N LYS A 30 4.08 -17.73 14.95
CA LYS A 30 3.89 -16.76 16.05
C LYS A 30 5.08 -15.82 16.26
N HIS A 31 6.29 -16.28 15.96
CA HIS A 31 7.51 -15.45 16.01
C HIS A 31 7.50 -14.29 15.00
N HIS A 32 6.66 -14.33 13.97
CA HIS A 32 6.48 -13.28 12.97
C HIS A 32 5.49 -12.20 13.44
N ILE A 33 4.78 -12.43 14.54
CA ILE A 33 3.86 -11.46 15.13
C ILE A 33 4.65 -10.54 16.07
N TYR A 34 4.38 -9.25 15.97
CA TYR A 34 4.86 -8.21 16.88
C TYR A 34 3.66 -7.55 17.56
N SER A 35 3.60 -7.64 18.88
CA SER A 35 2.52 -7.05 19.68
C SER A 35 2.83 -5.58 19.98
N ALA A 36 2.17 -4.68 19.27
CA ALA A 36 2.28 -3.23 19.43
C ALA A 36 1.19 -2.71 20.37
N GLY A 37 1.29 -3.05 21.66
CA GLY A 37 0.30 -2.68 22.67
C GLY A 37 -1.01 -3.44 22.51
N LYS A 38 -2.07 -2.77 22.06
CA LYS A 38 -3.41 -3.36 21.86
C LYS A 38 -3.60 -4.00 20.47
N VAL A 39 -2.61 -3.90 19.59
CA VAL A 39 -2.72 -4.35 18.20
C VAL A 39 -1.55 -5.27 17.87
N ASP A 40 -1.86 -6.46 17.37
CA ASP A 40 -0.85 -7.37 16.83
C ASP A 40 -0.64 -7.08 15.34
N VAL A 41 0.63 -7.00 14.94
CA VAL A 41 1.03 -6.74 13.55
C VAL A 41 2.06 -7.76 13.07
N LEU A 42 2.19 -7.91 11.76
CA LEU A 42 3.22 -8.73 11.14
C LEU A 42 4.57 -7.97 11.10
N LYS A 43 5.68 -8.69 11.28
CA LYS A 43 7.03 -8.09 11.24
C LYS A 43 7.52 -7.75 9.84
N ALA A 44 7.06 -8.50 8.84
CA ALA A 44 7.43 -8.30 7.44
C ALA A 44 6.33 -8.81 6.50
N ALA A 45 6.37 -8.35 5.25
CA ALA A 45 5.53 -8.83 4.15
C ALA A 45 6.38 -8.96 2.88
N ALA A 46 6.04 -9.93 2.03
CA ALA A 46 6.64 -10.09 0.71
C ALA A 46 5.61 -9.71 -0.36
N ILE A 47 5.99 -8.82 -1.28
CA ILE A 47 5.14 -8.41 -2.40
C ILE A 47 5.69 -9.06 -3.67
N TYR A 48 4.90 -9.95 -4.27
CA TYR A 48 5.26 -10.71 -5.47
C TYR A 48 4.08 -10.81 -6.43
N GLY A 49 4.33 -11.26 -7.66
CA GLY A 49 3.33 -11.34 -8.73
C GLY A 49 3.94 -11.17 -10.13
N ALA A 50 3.14 -11.35 -11.17
CA ALA A 50 3.59 -11.27 -12.57
C ALA A 50 4.16 -9.87 -12.95
N ASN A 51 4.92 -9.81 -14.04
CA ASN A 51 5.35 -8.54 -14.63
C ASN A 51 4.12 -7.73 -15.06
N GLY A 52 4.13 -6.43 -14.78
CA GLY A 52 2.98 -5.56 -15.04
C GLY A 52 1.85 -5.64 -14.01
N ALA A 53 1.91 -6.52 -13.00
CA ALA A 53 0.86 -6.65 -11.97
C ALA A 53 0.73 -5.44 -11.00
N GLY A 54 1.47 -4.35 -11.21
CA GLY A 54 1.36 -3.13 -10.40
C GLY A 54 2.23 -3.08 -9.14
N LYS A 55 3.13 -4.06 -8.92
CA LYS A 55 4.01 -4.11 -7.72
C LYS A 55 4.79 -2.81 -7.49
N SER A 56 5.49 -2.29 -8.51
CA SER A 56 6.22 -1.03 -8.41
C SER A 56 5.30 0.17 -8.17
N ASN A 57 4.07 0.13 -8.70
CA ASN A 57 3.08 1.19 -8.49
C ASN A 57 2.50 1.18 -7.07
N LEU A 58 2.40 0.02 -6.42
CA LEU A 58 2.08 -0.06 -4.99
C LEU A 58 3.16 0.65 -4.15
N ILE A 59 4.44 0.41 -4.45
CA ILE A 59 5.55 1.10 -3.79
C ILE A 59 5.52 2.61 -4.08
N ASN A 60 5.20 3.03 -5.31
CA ASN A 60 5.02 4.44 -5.64
C ASN A 60 3.86 5.08 -4.88
N GLY A 61 2.75 4.37 -4.66
CA GLY A 61 1.63 4.87 -3.84
C GLY A 61 2.01 5.06 -2.38
N ILE A 62 2.78 4.12 -1.81
CA ILE A 62 3.32 4.26 -0.45
C ILE A 62 4.29 5.45 -0.37
N LYS A 63 5.15 5.63 -1.38
CA LYS A 63 6.07 6.78 -1.47
C LYS A 63 5.30 8.11 -1.54
N TYR A 64 4.25 8.17 -2.34
CA TYR A 64 3.39 9.35 -2.46
C TYR A 64 2.75 9.72 -1.10
N LEU A 65 2.20 8.73 -0.38
CA LEU A 65 1.69 8.94 0.98
C LEU A 65 2.80 9.42 1.93
N LYS A 66 3.99 8.84 1.87
CA LYS A 66 5.13 9.26 2.70
C LYS A 66 5.46 10.72 2.46
N ASN A 67 5.53 11.16 1.21
CA ASN A 67 5.81 12.56 0.87
C ASN A 67 4.73 13.49 1.43
N ILE A 68 3.45 13.17 1.30
CA ILE A 68 2.36 13.97 1.88
C ILE A 68 2.53 14.12 3.40
N VAL A 69 2.88 13.04 4.10
CA VAL A 69 3.06 13.06 5.55
C VAL A 69 4.29 13.88 5.95
N ASP A 70 5.41 13.70 5.25
CA ASP A 70 6.67 14.40 5.53
C ASP A 70 6.56 15.90 5.24
N GLU A 71 5.89 16.28 4.15
CA GLU A 71 5.78 17.67 3.70
C GLU A 71 4.56 18.40 4.31
N GLY A 72 3.65 17.65 4.94
CA GLY A 72 2.46 18.18 5.61
C GLY A 72 1.41 18.79 4.67
N ALA A 73 1.54 18.58 3.36
CA ALA A 73 0.57 19.05 2.36
C ALA A 73 0.60 18.19 1.09
N ILE A 74 -0.35 18.43 0.19
CA ILE A 74 -0.44 17.78 -1.11
C ILE A 74 0.13 18.76 -2.15
N TYR A 75 1.39 18.56 -2.55
CA TYR A 75 2.09 19.46 -3.47
C TYR A 75 2.02 19.01 -4.93
N GLU A 76 1.97 17.69 -5.15
CA GLU A 76 1.84 17.14 -6.49
C GLU A 76 0.37 17.08 -6.90
N SER A 77 0.10 17.35 -8.18
CA SER A 77 -1.24 17.24 -8.72
C SER A 77 -1.72 15.80 -8.63
N VAL A 78 -2.82 15.59 -7.89
CA VAL A 78 -3.49 14.28 -7.77
C VAL A 78 -3.86 13.71 -9.15
N ASN A 79 -4.04 14.58 -10.16
CA ASN A 79 -4.35 14.16 -11.52
C ASN A 79 -3.21 13.38 -12.20
N ASP A 80 -1.96 13.66 -11.86
CA ASP A 80 -0.79 13.01 -12.46
C ASP A 80 -0.64 11.55 -12.03
N TYR A 81 -1.35 11.18 -10.96
CA TYR A 81 -1.33 9.86 -10.35
C TYR A 81 -2.62 9.07 -10.54
N LYS A 82 -3.62 9.60 -11.25
CA LYS A 82 -4.85 8.86 -11.57
C LYS A 82 -4.59 7.60 -12.37
N PHE A 83 -5.57 6.69 -12.41
CA PHE A 83 -5.46 5.45 -13.18
C PHE A 83 -5.11 5.73 -14.65
N LYS A 84 -4.00 5.15 -15.13
CA LYS A 84 -3.37 5.47 -16.42
C LYS A 84 -3.68 4.49 -17.55
N LEU A 85 -4.34 3.36 -17.26
CA LEU A 85 -4.58 2.30 -18.24
C LEU A 85 -5.99 2.35 -18.86
N ASN A 86 -6.72 3.45 -18.70
CA ASN A 86 -7.94 3.66 -19.45
C ASN A 86 -7.60 3.71 -20.95
N ARG A 87 -8.27 2.90 -21.77
CA ARG A 87 -8.27 3.11 -23.22
C ARG A 87 -8.87 4.49 -23.46
N LYS A 88 -8.10 5.40 -24.04
CA LYS A 88 -8.68 6.59 -24.68
C LYS A 88 -9.64 6.06 -25.76
N ILE A 89 -10.93 6.31 -25.58
CA ILE A 89 -11.92 6.19 -26.66
C ILE A 89 -11.71 7.38 -27.58
#